data_AF-A0A7C2B271-F1
#
_entry.id   AF-A0A7C2B271-F1
#
_cell.length_a   1.000
_cell.length_b   1.000
_cell.length_c   1.000
_cell.angle_alpha   90.00
_cell.angle_beta   90.00
_cell.angle_gamma   90.00
#
_symmetry.space_group_name_H-M   'P 1'
#
loop_
_entity.id
_entity.type
_entity.pdbx_description
1 polymer ?
#
loop_
_entity_poly.entity_id
_entity_poly.type
_entity_poly.pdbx_seq_one_letter_code
_entity_poly.pdbx_strand_id
1 'polypeptide(L)'
;MDSPSKGPGKTPDEQQGKPRGKRLRLIGREPLETALDLAVSRALRRTMPVYETERVSAIQDIVRTEFALLLKNNGRTVRGVGKSEFLAELERSRNQIIAARDRAKSELDEVRERMEFLRGIVGAEGGDAGSAPTFESAFERPFLRILEGSTVEPMARKRILGELSEAARRIARAEWERAAAARRELARERIDRYERRIAKLKRSMERTEDALDRLASLREGDDGMASIYRVVQGLDEDEALYEYKQRLLREIFAANVTLQKERPHRR
;
A
#
# COMPACT_ATOMS: atom_id res chain seq x y z
N MET A 1 -52.43 45.60 14.83
CA MET A 1 -51.08 45.09 15.12
C MET A 1 -50.99 43.68 14.58
N ASP A 2 -50.02 43.51 13.70
CA ASP A 2 -49.37 42.30 13.18
C ASP A 2 -50.18 41.22 12.47
N SER A 3 -50.24 41.41 11.14
CA SER A 3 -50.53 40.40 10.13
C SER A 3 -49.36 39.41 9.97
N PRO A 4 -49.61 38.10 9.84
CA PRO A 4 -48.56 37.14 9.52
C PRO A 4 -48.23 37.15 8.02
N SER A 5 -46.97 37.46 7.75
CA SER A 5 -46.28 37.42 6.46
C SER A 5 -46.37 36.04 5.79
N LYS A 6 -46.99 35.99 4.60
CA LYS A 6 -46.90 34.86 3.67
C LYS A 6 -45.54 34.94 2.96
N GLY A 7 -44.62 34.03 3.30
CA GLY A 7 -43.37 33.84 2.57
C GLY A 7 -43.60 33.32 1.15
N PRO A 8 -42.72 33.67 0.18
CA PRO A 8 -42.92 33.39 -1.23
C PRO A 8 -42.79 31.89 -1.54
N GLY A 9 -43.72 31.39 -2.34
CA GLY A 9 -43.74 30.02 -2.84
C GLY A 9 -42.49 29.72 -3.67
N LYS A 10 -41.81 28.62 -3.31
CA LYS A 10 -40.78 28.01 -4.15
C LYS A 10 -41.43 27.52 -5.44
N THR A 11 -40.96 28.04 -6.57
CA THR A 11 -41.32 27.61 -7.91
C THR A 11 -40.86 26.16 -8.17
N PRO A 12 -41.59 25.33 -8.94
CA PRO A 12 -41.25 23.92 -9.15
C PRO A 12 -40.17 23.63 -10.21
N ASP A 13 -39.36 24.61 -10.60
CA ASP A 13 -38.61 24.55 -11.89
C ASP A 13 -37.09 24.32 -11.77
N GLU A 14 -36.60 23.87 -10.61
CA GLU A 14 -35.18 23.55 -10.40
C GLU A 14 -34.88 22.04 -10.27
N GLN A 15 -35.62 21.20 -11.00
CA GLN A 15 -35.14 19.84 -11.32
C GLN A 15 -34.18 19.89 -12.51
N GLN A 16 -33.03 20.54 -12.30
CA GLN A 16 -31.92 20.52 -13.24
C GLN A 16 -31.47 19.07 -13.48
N GLY A 17 -31.40 18.72 -14.76
CA GLY A 17 -31.23 17.38 -15.28
C GLY A 17 -30.10 16.60 -14.63
N LYS A 18 -30.46 15.47 -14.00
CA LYS A 18 -29.52 14.37 -13.79
C LYS A 18 -28.82 14.08 -15.13
N PRO A 19 -27.48 14.15 -15.23
CA PRO A 19 -26.78 13.81 -16.45
C PRO A 19 -27.12 12.36 -16.79
N ARG A 20 -27.89 12.17 -17.87
CA ARG A 20 -28.18 10.85 -18.42
C ARG A 20 -26.85 10.16 -18.67
N GLY A 21 -26.54 9.13 -17.89
CA GLY A 21 -25.29 8.39 -17.99
C GLY A 21 -25.04 8.02 -19.45
N LYS A 22 -23.88 8.44 -19.99
CA LYS A 22 -23.45 8.01 -21.31
C LYS A 22 -23.44 6.48 -21.31
N ARG A 23 -24.26 5.90 -22.18
CA ARG A 23 -24.37 4.45 -22.38
C ARG A 23 -23.01 3.95 -22.87
N LEU A 24 -22.23 3.33 -21.99
CA LEU A 24 -21.12 2.47 -22.40
C LEU A 24 -21.75 1.33 -23.21
N ARG A 25 -21.46 1.28 -24.51
CA ARG A 25 -21.81 0.14 -25.35
C ARG A 25 -20.86 -0.98 -24.98
N LEU A 26 -21.29 -1.81 -24.03
CA LEU A 26 -20.89 -3.21 -24.02
C LEU A 26 -21.19 -3.73 -25.42
N ILE A 27 -20.15 -4.15 -26.15
CA ILE A 27 -20.35 -4.79 -27.45
C ILE A 27 -21.23 -6.00 -27.15
N GLY A 28 -22.46 -5.97 -27.67
CA GLY A 28 -23.36 -7.10 -27.56
C GLY A 28 -22.64 -8.34 -28.11
N ARG A 29 -22.96 -9.50 -27.54
CA ARG A 29 -22.36 -10.77 -27.96
C ARG A 29 -22.41 -10.95 -29.49
N GLU A 30 -23.54 -10.61 -30.12
CA GLU A 30 -23.71 -10.69 -31.58
C GLU A 30 -22.72 -9.81 -32.38
N PRO A 31 -22.60 -8.49 -32.16
CA PRO A 31 -21.63 -7.70 -32.91
C PRO A 31 -20.16 -8.08 -32.66
N LEU A 32 -19.84 -8.69 -31.51
CA LEU A 32 -18.50 -9.25 -31.28
C LEU A 32 -18.26 -10.52 -32.09
N GLU A 33 -19.22 -11.45 -32.09
CA GLU A 33 -19.19 -12.66 -32.92
C GLU A 33 -19.05 -12.31 -34.40
N THR A 34 -19.86 -11.37 -34.91
CA THR A 34 -19.79 -10.93 -36.32
C THR A 34 -18.45 -10.28 -36.68
N ALA A 35 -17.87 -9.48 -35.78
CA ALA A 35 -16.57 -8.84 -36.02
C ALA A 35 -15.42 -9.87 -36.04
N LEU A 36 -15.49 -10.87 -35.16
CA LEU A 36 -14.54 -11.97 -35.10
C LEU A 36 -14.63 -12.83 -36.37
N ASP A 37 -15.85 -13.18 -36.80
CA ASP A 37 -16.11 -13.93 -38.03
C ASP A 37 -15.49 -13.21 -39.24
N LEU A 38 -15.70 -11.90 -39.35
CA LEU A 38 -15.12 -11.11 -40.44
C LEU A 38 -13.58 -11.08 -40.39
N ALA A 39 -13.00 -10.97 -39.19
CA ALA A 39 -11.55 -10.95 -39.02
C ALA A 39 -10.92 -12.30 -39.38
N VAL A 40 -11.51 -13.40 -38.91
CA VAL A 40 -11.08 -14.77 -39.21
C VAL A 40 -11.23 -15.07 -40.71
N SER A 41 -12.35 -14.67 -41.31
CA SER A 41 -12.58 -14.79 -42.75
C SER A 41 -11.52 -14.06 -43.58
N ARG A 42 -11.19 -12.82 -43.20
CA ARG A 42 -10.16 -12.02 -43.89
C ARG A 42 -8.78 -12.60 -43.71
N ALA A 43 -8.45 -13.08 -42.51
CA ALA A 43 -7.18 -13.74 -42.23
C ALA A 43 -7.04 -15.00 -43.08
N LEU A 44 -8.02 -15.92 -43.02
CA LEU A 44 -8.00 -17.19 -43.77
C LEU A 44 -7.91 -16.97 -45.29
N ARG A 45 -8.66 -16.02 -45.86
CA ARG A 45 -8.57 -15.69 -47.30
C ARG A 45 -7.19 -15.12 -47.69
N ARG A 46 -6.50 -14.46 -46.76
CA ARG A 46 -5.18 -13.86 -47.01
C ARG A 46 -4.06 -14.89 -46.92
N THR A 47 -4.13 -15.84 -45.98
CA THR A 47 -3.10 -16.88 -45.82
C THR A 47 -3.33 -18.10 -46.70
N MET A 48 -4.57 -18.37 -47.13
CA MET A 48 -4.94 -19.61 -47.80
C MET A 48 -5.84 -19.35 -49.04
N PRO A 49 -5.27 -18.83 -50.14
CA PRO A 49 -6.03 -18.39 -51.32
C PRO A 49 -6.59 -19.52 -52.20
N VAL A 50 -6.21 -20.79 -51.98
CA VAL A 50 -6.49 -21.93 -52.88
C VAL A 50 -7.59 -22.89 -52.37
N TYR A 51 -8.18 -22.65 -51.20
CA TYR A 51 -9.12 -23.59 -50.60
C TYR A 51 -10.58 -23.38 -51.03
N GLU A 52 -11.31 -24.50 -51.20
CA GLU A 52 -12.76 -24.54 -51.40
C GLU A 52 -13.50 -23.78 -50.30
N THR A 53 -14.51 -23.01 -50.71
CA THR A 53 -15.38 -22.19 -49.86
C THR A 53 -15.95 -22.96 -48.67
N GLU A 54 -16.18 -24.26 -48.84
CA GLU A 54 -16.69 -25.18 -47.82
C GLU A 54 -15.71 -25.36 -46.64
N ARG A 55 -14.40 -25.44 -46.89
CA ARG A 55 -13.39 -25.58 -45.82
C ARG A 55 -13.24 -24.31 -45.00
N VAL A 56 -13.38 -23.15 -45.63
CA VAL A 56 -13.37 -21.86 -44.92
C VAL A 56 -14.57 -21.75 -43.99
N SER A 57 -15.75 -22.20 -44.43
CA SER A 57 -16.96 -22.24 -43.61
C SER A 57 -16.80 -23.17 -42.41
N ALA A 58 -16.25 -24.38 -42.60
CA ALA A 58 -16.05 -25.33 -41.51
C ALA A 58 -15.10 -24.79 -40.41
N ILE A 59 -14.04 -24.08 -40.80
CA ILE A 59 -13.12 -23.44 -39.84
C ILE A 59 -13.81 -22.30 -39.11
N GLN A 60 -14.62 -21.49 -39.80
CA GLN A 60 -15.41 -20.43 -39.15
C GLN A 60 -16.35 -21.00 -38.10
N ASP A 61 -17.04 -22.10 -38.40
CA ASP A 61 -17.96 -22.75 -37.46
C ASP A 61 -17.23 -23.25 -36.21
N ILE A 62 -16.07 -23.90 -36.36
CA ILE A 62 -15.23 -24.34 -35.23
C ILE A 62 -14.79 -23.15 -34.37
N VAL A 63 -14.30 -22.08 -35.00
CA VAL A 63 -13.86 -20.87 -34.27
C VAL A 63 -15.04 -20.22 -33.54
N ARG A 64 -16.21 -20.18 -34.16
CA ARG A 64 -17.43 -19.64 -33.55
C ARG A 64 -17.84 -20.43 -32.31
N THR A 65 -17.83 -21.76 -32.40
CA THR A 65 -18.17 -22.65 -31.28
C THR A 65 -17.18 -22.49 -30.12
N GLU A 66 -15.88 -22.52 -30.40
CA GLU A 66 -14.84 -22.36 -29.39
C GLU A 66 -14.84 -20.96 -28.76
N PHE A 67 -15.03 -19.92 -29.57
CA PHE A 67 -15.10 -18.56 -29.08
C PHE A 67 -16.34 -18.32 -28.20
N ALA A 68 -17.50 -18.85 -28.58
CA ALA A 68 -18.71 -18.78 -27.78
C ALA A 68 -18.54 -19.51 -26.43
N LEU A 69 -17.85 -20.65 -26.42
CA LEU A 69 -17.50 -21.38 -25.20
C LEU A 69 -16.54 -20.57 -24.32
N LEU A 70 -15.51 -19.96 -24.90
CA LEU A 70 -14.57 -19.10 -24.18
C LEU A 70 -15.23 -17.86 -23.60
N LEU A 71 -16.13 -17.21 -24.33
CA LEU A 71 -16.90 -16.07 -23.81
C LEU A 71 -17.84 -16.49 -22.69
N LYS A 72 -18.48 -17.65 -22.79
CA LYS A 72 -19.37 -18.16 -21.74
C LYS A 72 -18.60 -18.53 -20.48
N ASN A 73 -17.41 -19.10 -20.62
CA ASN A 73 -16.60 -19.55 -19.49
C ASN A 73 -15.79 -18.41 -18.85
N ASN A 74 -15.37 -17.41 -19.62
CA ASN A 74 -14.50 -16.32 -19.14
C ASN A 74 -15.22 -14.96 -19.01
N GLY A 75 -16.45 -14.86 -19.52
CA GLY A 75 -17.26 -13.64 -19.43
C GLY A 75 -17.71 -13.37 -18.00
N ARG A 76 -16.92 -12.61 -17.23
CA ARG A 76 -17.41 -12.03 -15.97
C ARG A 76 -18.48 -10.99 -16.29
N THR A 77 -19.72 -11.26 -15.89
CA THR A 77 -20.81 -10.30 -15.92
C THR A 77 -20.51 -9.19 -14.92
N VAL A 78 -19.90 -8.10 -15.38
CA VAL A 78 -19.70 -6.91 -14.54
C VAL A 78 -20.98 -6.09 -14.60
N ARG A 79 -21.62 -5.92 -13.44
CA ARG A 79 -22.77 -5.03 -13.29
C ARG A 79 -22.34 -3.62 -13.71
N GLY A 80 -23.02 -3.05 -14.70
CA GLY A 80 -22.77 -1.67 -15.13
C GLY A 80 -23.14 -0.70 -14.01
N VAL A 81 -22.14 -0.26 -13.25
CA VAL A 81 -22.26 0.74 -12.20
C VAL A 81 -22.51 2.10 -12.87
N GLY A 82 -23.54 2.85 -12.45
CA GLY A 82 -23.81 4.16 -13.04
C GLY A 82 -22.66 5.15 -12.79
N LYS A 83 -22.45 6.16 -13.65
CA LYS A 83 -21.37 7.18 -13.45
C LYS A 83 -21.37 7.77 -12.04
N SER A 84 -22.55 8.05 -11.48
CA SER A 84 -22.69 8.56 -10.10
C SER A 84 -22.28 7.57 -9.03
N GLU A 85 -22.60 6.29 -9.22
CA GLU A 85 -22.25 5.23 -8.27
C GLU A 85 -20.75 4.88 -8.36
N PHE A 86 -20.17 4.92 -9.57
CA PHE A 86 -18.74 4.81 -9.79
C PHE A 86 -17.96 5.98 -9.17
N LEU A 87 -18.41 7.22 -9.35
CA LEU A 87 -17.78 8.38 -8.73
C LEU A 87 -17.89 8.33 -7.20
N ALA A 88 -19.04 7.92 -6.66
CA ALA A 88 -19.21 7.74 -5.23
C ALA A 88 -18.27 6.65 -4.69
N GLU A 89 -18.08 5.54 -5.42
CA GLU A 89 -17.15 4.48 -5.03
C GLU A 89 -15.69 4.94 -5.11
N LEU A 90 -15.32 5.72 -6.13
CA LEU A 90 -14.00 6.35 -6.22
C LEU A 90 -13.74 7.31 -5.06
N GLU A 91 -14.72 8.14 -4.68
CA GLU A 91 -14.60 9.05 -3.54
C GLU A 91 -14.44 8.27 -2.22
N ARG A 92 -15.21 7.19 -2.03
CA ARG A 92 -15.02 6.30 -0.88
C ARG A 92 -13.63 5.69 -0.85
N SER A 93 -13.17 5.16 -1.98
CA SER A 93 -11.83 4.56 -2.12
C SER A 93 -10.73 5.59 -1.82
N ARG A 94 -10.84 6.80 -2.38
CA ARG A 94 -9.91 7.91 -2.09
C ARG A 94 -9.88 8.24 -0.59
N ASN A 95 -11.05 8.38 0.04
CA ASN A 95 -11.14 8.70 1.47
C ASN A 95 -10.57 7.57 2.34
N GLN A 96 -10.75 6.31 1.94
CA GLN A 96 -10.14 5.16 2.62
C GLN A 96 -8.61 5.19 2.51
N ILE A 97 -8.06 5.51 1.34
CA ILE A 97 -6.61 5.61 1.14
C ILE A 97 -6.02 6.76 1.95
N ILE A 98 -6.68 7.93 1.96
CA ILE A 98 -6.28 9.08 2.78
C ILE A 98 -6.27 8.69 4.27
N ALA A 99 -7.35 8.06 4.77
CA ALA A 99 -7.43 7.64 6.16
C ALA A 99 -6.35 6.58 6.50
N ALA A 100 -6.03 5.68 5.58
CA ALA A 100 -4.96 4.70 5.77
C ALA A 100 -3.58 5.36 5.83
N ARG A 101 -3.31 6.33 4.95
CA ARG A 101 -2.08 7.14 4.96
C ARG A 101 -1.93 7.91 6.27
N ASP A 102 -2.99 8.55 6.73
CA ASP A 102 -2.95 9.36 7.95
C ASP A 102 -2.69 8.49 9.19
N ARG A 103 -3.31 7.30 9.28
CA ARG A 103 -2.98 6.32 10.33
C ARG A 103 -1.53 5.87 10.27
N ALA A 104 -1.03 5.53 9.07
CA ALA A 104 0.35 5.09 8.89
C ALA A 104 1.35 6.19 9.29
N LYS A 105 1.03 7.46 9.02
CA LYS A 105 1.83 8.62 9.42
C LYS A 105 1.87 8.76 10.95
N SER A 106 0.72 8.73 11.62
CA SER A 106 0.67 8.78 13.09
C SER A 106 1.44 7.64 13.74
N GLU A 107 1.31 6.41 13.23
CA GLU A 107 2.10 5.28 13.72
C GLU A 107 3.61 5.48 13.52
N LEU A 108 4.02 6.09 12.41
CA LEU A 108 5.41 6.35 12.10
C LEU A 108 5.99 7.39 13.08
N ASP A 109 5.25 8.45 13.37
CA ASP A 109 5.64 9.47 14.34
C ASP A 109 5.78 8.88 15.75
N GLU A 110 4.81 8.08 16.21
CA GLU A 110 4.91 7.38 17.50
C GLU A 110 6.15 6.46 17.59
N VAL A 111 6.45 5.71 16.53
CA VAL A 111 7.60 4.80 16.51
C VAL A 111 8.90 5.59 16.51
N ARG A 112 8.96 6.74 15.84
CA ARG A 112 10.12 7.64 15.87
C ARG A 112 10.36 8.20 17.26
N GLU A 113 9.33 8.75 17.91
CA GLU A 113 9.46 9.27 19.28
C GLU A 113 9.94 8.19 20.26
N ARG A 114 9.37 6.98 20.18
CA ARG A 114 9.82 5.84 21.00
C ARG A 114 11.28 5.46 20.73
N MET A 115 11.71 5.53 19.47
CA MET A 115 13.08 5.20 19.09
C MET A 115 14.08 6.28 19.55
N GLU A 116 13.73 7.56 19.42
CA GLU A 116 14.52 8.68 19.95
C GLU A 116 14.64 8.61 21.47
N PHE A 117 13.54 8.31 22.17
CA PHE A 117 13.56 8.08 23.61
C PHE A 117 14.52 6.96 24.02
N LEU A 118 14.46 5.80 23.32
CA LEU A 118 15.39 4.69 23.60
C LEU A 118 16.84 5.04 23.27
N ARG A 119 17.09 5.75 22.16
CA ARG A 119 18.43 6.24 21.82
C ARG A 119 18.94 7.23 22.87
N GLY A 120 18.07 8.06 23.43
CA GLY A 120 18.39 8.96 24.54
C GLY A 120 18.82 8.20 25.80
N ILE A 121 18.09 7.14 26.17
CA ILE A 121 18.46 6.29 27.32
C ILE A 121 19.82 5.62 27.07
N VAL A 122 20.02 5.00 25.91
CA VAL A 122 21.29 4.31 25.57
C VAL A 122 22.46 5.30 25.50
N GLY A 123 22.22 6.51 24.99
CA GLY A 123 23.22 7.58 24.91
C GLY A 123 23.58 8.14 26.29
N ALA A 124 22.60 8.35 27.17
CA ALA A 124 22.81 8.83 28.54
C ALA A 124 23.54 7.79 29.40
N GLU A 125 23.19 6.50 29.28
CA GLU A 125 23.89 5.41 29.99
C GLU A 125 25.34 5.21 29.49
N GLY A 126 25.65 5.64 28.26
CA GLY A 126 27.03 5.62 27.73
C GLY A 126 27.89 6.80 28.17
N GLY A 127 27.27 7.92 28.59
CA GLY A 127 27.97 9.16 28.96
C GLY A 127 28.34 9.28 30.44
N ASP A 128 27.68 8.53 31.32
CA ASP A 128 27.88 8.64 32.78
C ASP A 128 27.95 7.28 33.50
N ALA A 129 28.74 6.35 32.93
CA ALA A 129 29.22 5.20 33.70
C ALA A 129 30.22 5.59 34.82
N GLY A 130 30.41 6.90 35.07
CA GLY A 130 31.33 7.45 36.06
C GLY A 130 30.73 7.63 37.46
N SER A 131 29.41 7.72 37.60
CA SER A 131 28.77 7.78 38.91
C SER A 131 28.31 6.39 39.35
N ALA A 132 29.24 5.52 39.75
CA ALA A 132 28.92 4.40 40.64
C ALA A 132 28.41 5.00 41.97
N PRO A 133 27.10 5.06 42.21
CA PRO A 133 26.60 5.80 43.36
C PRO A 133 26.88 4.95 44.59
N THR A 134 27.68 5.48 45.52
CA THR A 134 27.65 5.12 46.95
C THR A 134 27.83 3.63 47.29
N PHE A 135 28.27 2.80 46.34
CA PHE A 135 28.41 1.36 46.51
C PHE A 135 29.57 1.04 47.46
N GLU A 136 30.58 1.91 47.55
CA GLU A 136 31.73 1.75 48.43
C GLU A 136 31.36 1.67 49.92
N SER A 137 30.38 2.45 50.39
CA SER A 137 29.98 2.45 51.80
C SER A 137 29.02 1.31 52.16
N ALA A 138 28.38 0.68 51.16
CA ALA A 138 27.42 -0.40 51.36
C ALA A 138 28.09 -1.75 51.69
N PHE A 139 29.32 -1.99 51.22
CA PHE A 139 30.04 -3.26 51.45
C PHE A 139 30.86 -3.25 52.74
N GLU A 140 31.37 -2.09 53.17
CA GLU A 140 32.23 -2.03 54.35
C GLU A 140 31.47 -2.37 55.64
N ARG A 141 30.22 -1.92 55.79
CA ARG A 141 29.43 -2.13 57.02
C ARG A 141 29.10 -3.61 57.30
N PRO A 142 28.63 -4.42 56.33
CA PRO A 142 28.40 -5.85 56.54
C PRO A 142 29.67 -6.62 56.89
N PHE A 143 30.79 -6.33 56.21
CA PHE A 143 32.06 -7.03 56.45
C PHE A 143 32.68 -6.64 57.80
N LEU A 144 32.57 -5.37 58.20
CA LEU A 144 32.99 -4.93 59.54
C LEU A 144 32.21 -5.66 60.65
N ARG A 145 30.89 -5.79 60.50
CA ARG A 145 30.05 -6.51 61.48
C ARG A 145 30.42 -7.99 61.62
N ILE A 146 30.79 -8.65 60.52
CA ILE A 146 31.22 -10.05 60.53
C ILE A 146 32.59 -10.20 61.22
N LEU A 147 33.51 -9.27 60.97
CA LEU A 147 34.86 -9.32 61.53
C LEU A 147 34.92 -8.84 62.99
N GLU A 148 33.98 -8.01 63.45
CA GLU A 148 33.89 -7.54 64.84
C GLU A 148 33.78 -8.69 65.86
N GLY A 149 33.16 -9.82 65.49
CA GLY A 149 33.06 -11.02 66.32
C GLY A 149 34.26 -11.97 66.27
N SER A 150 35.32 -11.65 65.52
CA SER A 150 36.48 -12.53 65.32
C SER A 150 37.65 -12.18 66.25
N THR A 151 38.41 -13.18 66.72
CA THR A 151 39.63 -13.02 67.53
C THR A 151 40.86 -12.58 66.72
N VAL A 152 40.67 -12.11 65.49
CA VAL A 152 41.74 -11.71 64.57
C VAL A 152 42.40 -10.43 65.05
N GLU A 153 43.74 -10.41 65.01
CA GLU A 153 44.56 -9.25 65.34
C GLU A 153 44.14 -8.00 64.52
N PRO A 154 44.16 -6.78 65.09
CA PRO A 154 43.63 -5.58 64.42
C PRO A 154 44.26 -5.27 63.04
N MET A 155 45.57 -5.54 62.89
CA MET A 155 46.28 -5.33 61.62
C MET A 155 45.90 -6.36 60.56
N ALA A 156 45.82 -7.64 60.94
CA ALA A 156 45.35 -8.71 60.05
C ALA A 156 43.89 -8.47 59.61
N ARG A 157 43.04 -7.99 60.52
CA ARG A 157 41.64 -7.62 60.23
C ARG A 157 41.54 -6.53 59.16
N LYS A 158 42.33 -5.46 59.28
CA LYS A 158 42.34 -4.37 58.29
C LYS A 158 42.81 -4.84 56.92
N ARG A 159 43.84 -5.70 56.86
CA ARG A 159 44.33 -6.28 55.61
C ARG A 159 43.27 -7.17 54.94
N ILE A 160 42.66 -8.08 55.69
CA ILE A 160 41.61 -8.97 55.18
C ILE A 160 40.41 -8.16 54.68
N LEU A 161 39.99 -7.12 55.41
CA LEU A 161 38.91 -6.23 54.97
C LEU A 161 39.27 -5.51 53.66
N GLY A 162 40.52 -5.05 53.52
CA GLY A 162 41.02 -4.45 52.28
C GLY A 162 40.90 -5.40 51.10
N GLU A 163 41.49 -6.60 51.23
CA GLU A 163 41.49 -7.62 50.17
C GLU A 163 40.06 -8.08 49.79
N LEU A 164 39.18 -8.25 50.79
CA LEU A 164 37.78 -8.63 50.58
C LEU A 164 36.97 -7.51 49.93
N SER A 165 37.18 -6.26 50.34
CA SER A 165 36.52 -5.10 49.74
C SER A 165 36.93 -4.92 48.28
N GLU A 166 38.21 -5.12 47.96
CA GLU A 166 38.70 -5.08 46.58
C GLU A 166 38.14 -6.22 45.73
N ALA A 167 38.10 -7.44 46.27
CA ALA A 167 37.49 -8.58 45.58
C ALA A 167 35.99 -8.35 45.32
N ALA A 168 35.25 -7.86 46.33
CA ALA A 168 33.84 -7.52 46.19
C ALA A 168 33.60 -6.42 45.16
N ARG A 169 34.43 -5.36 45.15
CA ARG A 169 34.37 -4.30 44.13
C ARG A 169 34.60 -4.85 42.73
N ARG A 170 35.57 -5.74 42.55
CA ARG A 170 35.88 -6.35 41.25
C ARG A 170 34.70 -7.17 40.72
N ILE A 171 34.10 -7.99 41.58
CA ILE A 171 32.93 -8.80 41.22
C ILE A 171 31.74 -7.89 40.90
N ALA A 172 31.46 -6.91 41.76
CA ALA A 172 30.36 -5.97 41.55
C ALA A 172 30.50 -5.17 40.25
N ARG A 173 31.71 -4.68 39.92
CA ARG A 173 31.98 -4.01 38.64
C ARG A 173 31.76 -4.95 37.46
N ALA A 174 32.28 -6.18 37.53
CA ALA A 174 32.10 -7.15 36.46
C ALA A 174 30.62 -7.51 36.24
N GLU A 175 29.84 -7.71 37.31
CA GLU A 175 28.39 -7.95 37.19
C GLU A 175 27.65 -6.73 36.67
N TRP A 176 28.02 -5.53 37.10
CA TRP A 176 27.42 -4.30 36.60
C TRP A 176 27.72 -4.07 35.11
N GLU A 177 28.96 -4.29 34.68
CA GLU A 177 29.36 -4.24 33.27
C GLU A 177 28.60 -5.25 32.42
N ARG A 178 28.45 -6.50 32.90
CA ARG A 178 27.64 -7.52 32.22
C ARG A 178 26.17 -7.13 32.13
N ALA A 179 25.58 -6.63 33.22
CA ALA A 179 24.20 -6.17 33.24
C ALA A 179 23.99 -4.97 32.31
N ALA A 180 24.92 -4.01 32.30
CA ALA A 180 24.89 -2.86 31.39
C ALA A 180 25.05 -3.28 29.93
N ALA A 181 25.94 -4.22 29.64
CA ALA A 181 26.11 -4.79 28.30
C ALA A 181 24.84 -5.51 27.83
N ALA A 182 24.22 -6.33 28.68
CA ALA A 182 22.96 -7.02 28.37
C ALA A 182 21.81 -6.02 28.12
N ARG A 183 21.71 -4.95 28.92
CA ARG A 183 20.72 -3.87 28.69
C ARG A 183 20.95 -3.16 27.37
N ARG A 184 22.19 -2.81 27.05
CA ARG A 184 22.56 -2.19 25.77
C ARG A 184 22.20 -3.08 24.58
N GLU A 185 22.44 -4.38 24.69
CA GLU A 185 22.10 -5.32 23.62
C GLU A 185 20.58 -5.42 23.41
N LEU A 186 19.81 -5.58 24.49
CA LEU A 186 18.34 -5.56 24.41
C LEU A 186 17.79 -4.25 23.83
N ALA A 187 18.43 -3.11 24.15
CA ALA A 187 18.04 -1.83 23.58
C ALA A 187 18.36 -1.75 22.08
N ARG A 188 19.52 -2.24 21.64
CA ARG A 188 19.88 -2.35 20.21
C ARG A 188 18.89 -3.20 19.43
N GLU A 189 18.56 -4.40 19.93
CA GLU A 189 17.56 -5.25 19.29
C GLU A 189 16.17 -4.59 19.16
N ARG A 190 15.79 -3.75 20.13
CA ARG A 190 14.55 -2.96 20.07
C ARG A 190 14.64 -1.87 19.01
N ILE A 191 15.77 -1.17 18.93
CA ILE A 191 16.03 -0.16 17.89
C ILE A 191 15.94 -0.80 16.51
N ASP A 192 16.61 -1.93 16.27
CA ASP A 192 16.59 -2.65 14.99
C ASP A 192 15.18 -3.10 14.57
N ARG A 193 14.34 -3.51 15.54
CA ARG A 193 12.94 -3.83 15.28
C ARG A 193 12.14 -2.59 14.87
N TYR A 194 12.36 -1.45 15.53
CA TYR A 194 11.68 -0.21 15.16
C TYR A 194 12.14 0.33 13.81
N GLU A 195 13.43 0.27 13.49
CA GLU A 195 13.95 0.69 12.18
C GLU A 195 13.34 -0.14 11.05
N ARG A 196 13.25 -1.46 11.21
CA ARG A 196 12.56 -2.34 10.26
C ARG A 196 11.08 -1.99 10.12
N ARG A 197 10.38 -1.64 11.21
CA ARG A 197 8.98 -1.21 11.17
C ARG A 197 8.83 0.12 10.43
N ILE A 198 9.68 1.11 10.72
CA ILE A 198 9.69 2.40 10.00
C ILE A 198 9.88 2.18 8.51
N ALA A 199 10.83 1.33 8.10
CA ALA A 199 11.05 1.01 6.69
C ALA A 199 9.84 0.32 6.02
N LYS A 200 9.05 -0.46 6.76
CA LYS A 200 7.80 -1.04 6.24
C LYS A 200 6.70 0.01 6.12
N LEU A 201 6.54 0.87 7.12
CA LEU A 201 5.54 1.94 7.11
C LEU A 201 5.81 2.94 5.97
N LYS A 202 7.06 3.36 5.78
CA LYS A 202 7.45 4.23 4.65
C LYS A 202 7.05 3.62 3.30
N ARG A 203 7.40 2.36 3.05
CA ARG A 203 6.99 1.65 1.82
C ARG A 203 5.48 1.53 1.67
N SER A 204 4.75 1.38 2.77
CA SER A 204 3.28 1.38 2.72
C SER A 204 2.74 2.76 2.34
N MET A 205 3.34 3.84 2.86
CA MET A 205 2.95 5.21 2.53
C MET A 205 3.24 5.52 1.05
N GLU A 206 4.43 5.19 0.55
CA GLU A 206 4.81 5.33 -0.86
C GLU A 206 3.77 4.66 -1.77
N ARG A 207 3.38 3.41 -1.48
CA ARG A 207 2.33 2.71 -2.24
C ARG A 207 0.96 3.41 -2.17
N THR A 208 0.60 3.99 -1.02
CA THR A 208 -0.66 4.73 -0.90
C THR A 208 -0.62 6.06 -1.64
N GLU A 209 0.54 6.72 -1.70
CA GLU A 209 0.76 7.95 -2.46
C GLU A 209 0.70 7.65 -3.96
N ASP A 210 1.37 6.60 -4.44
CA ASP A 210 1.26 6.13 -5.82
C ASP A 210 -0.18 5.82 -6.21
N ALA A 211 -0.95 5.19 -5.31
CA ALA A 211 -2.36 4.91 -5.54
C ALA A 211 -3.20 6.19 -5.62
N LEU A 212 -2.91 7.20 -4.79
CA LEU A 212 -3.58 8.50 -4.85
C LEU A 212 -3.23 9.25 -6.14
N ASP A 213 -1.98 9.20 -6.60
CA ASP A 213 -1.54 9.85 -7.84
C ASP A 213 -2.19 9.19 -9.07
N ARG A 214 -2.32 7.86 -9.06
CA ARG A 214 -3.08 7.11 -10.08
C ARG A 214 -4.56 7.52 -10.08
N LEU A 215 -5.17 7.63 -8.91
CA LEU A 215 -6.57 8.08 -8.78
C LEU A 215 -6.76 9.55 -9.20
N ALA A 216 -5.79 10.43 -8.91
CA ALA A 216 -5.82 11.82 -9.33
C ALA A 216 -5.70 11.94 -10.85
N SER A 217 -4.79 11.17 -11.46
CA SER A 217 -4.61 11.09 -12.91
C SER A 217 -5.87 10.60 -13.64
N LEU A 218 -6.64 9.68 -13.02
CA LEU A 218 -7.94 9.23 -13.52
C LEU A 218 -9.02 10.33 -13.46
N ARG A 219 -8.90 11.28 -12.54
CA ARG A 219 -9.89 12.34 -12.31
C ARG A 219 -9.64 13.60 -13.16
N GLU A 220 -8.38 13.98 -13.37
CA GLU A 220 -8.02 15.15 -14.22
C GLU A 220 -8.15 14.88 -15.71
N GLY A 221 -8.22 13.61 -16.13
CA GLY A 221 -8.35 13.20 -17.52
C GLY A 221 -9.75 13.34 -18.14
N ASP A 222 -10.66 14.16 -17.62
CA ASP A 222 -12.01 14.38 -18.17
C ASP A 222 -12.03 15.39 -19.34
N ASP A 223 -10.92 15.52 -20.08
CA ASP A 223 -10.89 16.09 -21.43
C ASP A 223 -10.76 14.95 -22.46
N GLY A 224 -11.86 14.21 -22.61
CA GLY A 224 -12.18 13.43 -23.82
C GLY A 224 -11.17 12.38 -24.29
N MET A 225 -11.35 11.15 -23.82
CA MET A 225 -10.94 9.88 -24.46
C MET A 225 -9.45 9.49 -24.49
N ALA A 226 -8.49 10.40 -24.27
CA ALA A 226 -7.06 10.04 -24.31
C ALA A 226 -6.47 9.53 -22.96
N SER A 227 -7.11 9.83 -21.83
CA SER A 227 -6.57 9.57 -20.48
C SER A 227 -6.88 8.18 -19.92
N ILE A 228 -7.98 7.55 -20.36
CA ILE A 228 -8.51 6.29 -19.78
C ILE A 228 -7.56 5.10 -20.02
N TYR A 229 -6.60 5.21 -20.94
CA TYR A 229 -5.72 4.11 -21.35
C TYR A 229 -4.23 4.38 -21.15
N ARG A 230 -3.87 5.33 -20.26
CA ARG A 230 -2.45 5.51 -19.88
C ARG A 230 -1.92 4.28 -19.12
N VAL A 231 -2.77 3.65 -18.31
CA VAL A 231 -2.49 2.41 -17.58
C VAL A 231 -3.57 1.39 -17.96
N VAL A 232 -3.19 0.34 -18.68
CA VAL A 232 -4.12 -0.76 -18.99
C VAL A 232 -4.10 -1.73 -17.81
N GLN A 233 -5.24 -1.85 -17.13
CA GLN A 233 -5.37 -2.73 -15.98
C GLN A 233 -5.07 -4.19 -16.40
N GLY A 234 -4.06 -4.81 -15.78
CA GLY A 234 -3.64 -6.19 -16.08
C GLY A 234 -2.41 -6.34 -16.98
N LEU A 235 -1.75 -5.24 -17.33
CA LEU A 235 -0.41 -5.24 -17.92
C LEU A 235 0.61 -4.86 -16.84
N ASP A 236 1.59 -5.74 -16.62
CA ASP A 236 2.72 -5.46 -15.73
C ASP A 236 3.69 -4.50 -16.43
N GLU A 237 4.22 -3.50 -15.72
CA GLU A 237 5.14 -2.51 -16.28
C GLU A 237 6.49 -3.15 -16.65
N ASP A 238 6.83 -4.25 -15.98
CA ASP A 238 8.05 -5.03 -16.21
C ASP A 238 7.89 -6.06 -17.36
N GLU A 239 6.72 -6.15 -17.99
CA GLU A 239 6.50 -7.09 -19.08
C GLU A 239 7.25 -6.63 -20.35
N ALA A 240 8.09 -7.49 -20.92
CA ALA A 240 8.94 -7.17 -22.09
C ALA A 240 8.17 -6.65 -23.32
N LEU A 241 6.86 -6.87 -23.38
CA LEU A 241 5.97 -6.45 -24.48
C LEU A 241 4.96 -5.37 -24.07
N TYR A 242 5.17 -4.71 -22.93
CA TYR A 242 4.27 -3.69 -22.39
C TYR A 242 3.97 -2.60 -23.44
N GLU A 243 5.00 -1.99 -24.02
CA GLU A 243 4.84 -0.93 -25.02
C GLU A 243 4.10 -1.41 -26.27
N TYR A 244 4.38 -2.64 -26.72
CA TYR A 244 3.75 -3.22 -27.90
C TYR A 244 2.25 -3.47 -27.69
N LYS A 245 1.89 -4.09 -26.56
CA LYS A 245 0.49 -4.35 -26.19
C LYS A 245 -0.27 -3.04 -25.94
N GLN A 246 0.36 -2.06 -25.32
CA GLN A 246 -0.21 -0.73 -25.11
C GLN A 246 -0.50 -0.04 -26.45
N ARG A 247 0.44 -0.10 -27.40
CA ARG A 247 0.27 0.44 -28.76
C ARG A 247 -0.89 -0.24 -29.50
N LEU A 248 -0.95 -1.57 -29.48
CA LEU A 248 -1.99 -2.35 -30.15
C LEU A 248 -3.40 -2.00 -29.62
N LEU A 249 -3.54 -1.85 -28.30
CA LEU A 249 -4.82 -1.46 -27.69
C LEU A 249 -5.25 -0.04 -28.08
N ARG A 250 -4.30 0.90 -28.19
CA ARG A 250 -4.60 2.25 -28.68
C ARG A 250 -5.12 2.22 -30.13
N GLU A 251 -4.51 1.41 -30.99
CA GLU A 251 -4.92 1.27 -32.39
C GLU A 251 -6.32 0.65 -32.55
N ILE A 252 -6.60 -0.43 -31.82
CA ILE A 252 -7.94 -1.07 -31.82
C ILE A 252 -9.00 -0.07 -31.36
N PHE A 253 -8.69 0.74 -30.35
CA PHE A 253 -9.62 1.73 -29.84
C PHE A 253 -9.84 2.89 -30.83
N ALA A 254 -8.77 3.42 -31.43
CA ALA A 254 -8.88 4.46 -32.45
C ALA A 254 -9.75 4.00 -33.63
N ALA A 255 -9.55 2.76 -34.09
CA ALA A 255 -10.40 2.14 -35.10
C ALA A 255 -11.88 2.05 -34.66
N ASN A 256 -12.15 1.66 -33.41
CA ASN A 256 -13.51 1.60 -32.88
C ASN A 256 -14.18 2.98 -32.78
N VAL A 257 -13.43 4.04 -32.45
CA VAL A 257 -13.95 5.41 -32.40
C VAL A 257 -14.29 5.92 -33.80
N THR A 258 -13.44 5.66 -34.80
CA THR A 258 -13.69 6.04 -36.19
C THR A 258 -14.97 5.35 -36.72
N LEU A 259 -15.12 4.04 -36.44
CA LEU A 259 -16.33 3.29 -36.78
C LEU A 259 -17.60 3.82 -36.11
N GLN A 260 -17.49 4.45 -34.94
CA GLN A 260 -18.64 5.10 -34.28
C GLN A 260 -19.02 6.42 -34.94
N LYS A 261 -18.04 7.21 -35.41
CA LYS A 261 -18.28 8.50 -36.08
C LYS A 261 -18.89 8.32 -37.47
N GLU A 262 -18.55 7.25 -38.17
CA GLU A 262 -19.03 6.96 -39.52
C GLU A 262 -20.44 6.34 -39.59
N ARG A 263 -21.06 6.01 -38.46
CA ARG A 263 -22.47 5.56 -38.45
C ARG A 263 -23.41 6.77 -38.29
N PRO A 264 -24.05 7.27 -39.38
CA PRO A 264 -25.07 8.29 -39.25
C PRO A 264 -26.19 7.74 -38.37
N HIS A 265 -26.64 8.55 -37.40
CA HIS A 265 -27.73 8.19 -36.52
C HIS A 265 -28.97 7.83 -37.34
N ARG A 266 -29.23 6.53 -37.51
CA ARG A 266 -30.58 6.06 -37.88
C ARG A 266 -31.48 6.41 -36.70
N ARG A 267 -32.21 7.52 -36.85
CA ARG A 267 -33.36 7.89 -36.03
C ARG A 267 -34.46 6.86 -36.20
#